data_AF-A0A7Y1SXP7-F1
#
_entry.id   AF-A0A7Y1SXP7-F1
#
_cell.length_a   1.000
_cell.length_b   1.000
_cell.length_c   1.000
_cell.angle_alpha   90.00
_cell.angle_beta   90.00
_cell.angle_gamma   90.00
#
_symmetry.space_group_name_H-M   'P 1'
#
loop_
_entity.id
_entity.type
_entity.pdbx_description
1 polymer ?
#
loop_
_entity_poly.entity_id
_entity_poly.type
_entity_poly.pdbx_seq_one_letter_code
_entity_poly.pdbx_strand_id
1 'polypeptide(L)'
;MLLPPGFRGAAFTDRGDGDPFADTEARRSISNSLGIDVEWATAMQVHGTSVLEATGAGYLGEGDAVMTTRIALPVAVKTADCVPVVLEAADAVAVVHAGWRGMVAGVVTATVDTMRAADHNPLRAAIGPSIGPCCYEVGPEVSLGIDAPSVTTWGTTSVDLWTASAEQLEGVGVESVWTAAVCTMCSGDLNSYRADGTPHRQAAIGWLP
;
A
#
# COMPACT_ATOMS: atom_id res chain seq x y z
N MET A 1 12.45 -6.80 4.46
CA MET A 1 11.79 -5.57 3.94
C MET A 1 12.46 -4.98 2.69
N LEU A 2 11.69 -4.24 1.90
CA LEU A 2 12.06 -3.53 0.68
C LEU A 2 11.93 -2.01 0.87
N LEU A 3 12.95 -1.25 0.47
CA LEU A 3 12.97 0.21 0.50
C LEU A 3 12.93 0.74 -0.94
N PRO A 4 11.90 1.50 -1.36
CA PRO A 4 11.82 2.03 -2.71
C PRO A 4 12.91 3.09 -2.93
N PRO A 5 13.64 3.04 -4.06
CA PRO A 5 14.77 3.91 -4.31
C PRO A 5 14.33 5.39 -4.37
N GLY A 6 15.11 6.24 -3.71
CA GLY A 6 14.88 7.68 -3.70
C GLY A 6 13.87 8.16 -2.64
N PHE A 7 13.08 7.29 -2.03
CA PHE A 7 12.13 7.67 -0.96
C PHE A 7 12.85 7.97 0.35
N ARG A 8 12.34 8.95 1.11
CA ARG A 8 12.91 9.37 2.40
C ARG A 8 12.30 8.62 3.56
N GLY A 9 11.02 8.26 3.45
CA GLY A 9 10.35 7.46 4.45
C GLY A 9 9.26 6.57 3.86
N ALA A 10 9.70 5.47 3.25
CA ALA A 10 8.83 4.42 2.74
C ALA A 10 9.48 3.04 2.93
N ALA A 11 8.70 2.05 3.37
CA ALA A 11 9.15 0.67 3.50
C ALA A 11 8.00 -0.31 3.29
N PHE A 12 8.32 -1.47 2.71
CA PHE A 12 7.41 -2.60 2.56
C PHE A 12 8.00 -3.83 3.24
N THR A 13 7.33 -4.38 4.25
CA THR A 13 7.85 -5.54 4.99
C THR A 13 7.54 -6.86 4.27
N ASP A 14 8.20 -7.93 4.68
CA ASP A 14 8.00 -9.29 4.19
C ASP A 14 7.77 -10.27 5.36
N ARG A 15 7.68 -11.59 5.07
CA ARG A 15 7.49 -12.62 6.10
C ARG A 15 8.63 -12.69 7.11
N GLY A 16 9.86 -12.40 6.68
CA GLY A 16 11.04 -12.43 7.54
C GLY A 16 11.02 -11.33 8.61
N ASP A 17 10.35 -10.23 8.32
CA ASP A 17 10.16 -9.12 9.28
C ASP A 17 9.07 -9.42 10.34
N GLY A 18 8.26 -10.47 10.14
CA GLY A 18 7.12 -10.83 10.98
C GLY A 18 5.83 -10.06 10.65
N ASP A 19 4.78 -10.29 11.44
CA ASP A 19 3.49 -9.58 11.30
C ASP A 19 3.40 -8.45 12.34
N PRO A 20 3.67 -7.18 11.97
CA PRO A 20 3.70 -6.07 12.90
C PRO A 20 2.32 -5.61 13.38
N PHE A 21 1.23 -6.23 12.91
CA PHE A 21 -0.14 -5.96 13.38
C PHE A 21 -0.61 -7.00 14.39
N ALA A 22 -0.05 -8.20 14.36
CA ALA A 22 -0.32 -9.27 15.32
C ALA A 22 0.77 -9.41 16.39
N ASP A 23 2.00 -8.96 16.12
CA ASP A 23 3.16 -9.11 17.00
C ASP A 23 3.86 -7.76 17.25
N THR A 24 3.85 -7.34 18.51
CA THR A 24 4.51 -6.10 18.95
C THR A 24 6.03 -6.18 18.88
N GLU A 25 6.63 -7.37 19.00
CA GLU A 25 8.08 -7.51 18.88
C GLU A 25 8.54 -7.39 17.42
N ALA A 26 7.79 -7.98 16.48
CA ALA A 26 7.99 -7.74 15.06
C ALA A 26 7.93 -6.24 14.74
N ARG A 27 6.88 -5.54 15.22
CA ARG A 27 6.76 -4.08 15.04
C ARG A 27 7.95 -3.33 15.63
N ARG A 28 8.41 -3.68 16.83
CA ARG A 28 9.59 -3.06 17.47
C ARG A 28 10.86 -3.29 16.66
N SER A 29 11.09 -4.52 16.19
CA SER A 29 12.25 -4.88 15.37
C SER A 29 12.29 -4.10 14.05
N ILE A 30 11.14 -4.02 13.36
CA ILE A 30 10.98 -3.23 12.14
C ILE A 30 11.28 -1.75 12.42
N SER A 31 10.69 -1.20 13.48
CA SER A 31 10.84 0.22 13.83
C SER A 31 12.29 0.57 14.15
N ASN A 32 12.98 -0.27 14.93
CA ASN A 32 14.40 -0.12 15.22
C ASN A 32 15.27 -0.18 13.95
N SER A 33 14.96 -1.09 13.03
CA SER A 33 15.71 -1.25 11.77
C SER A 33 15.54 -0.05 10.83
N LEU A 34 14.36 0.56 10.85
CA LEU A 34 14.03 1.76 10.06
C LEU A 34 14.42 3.07 10.76
N GLY A 35 14.76 3.04 12.06
CA GLY A 35 15.03 4.23 12.85
C GLY A 35 13.80 5.11 13.08
N ILE A 36 12.61 4.49 13.16
CA ILE A 36 11.32 5.18 13.36
C ILE A 36 10.71 4.83 14.72
N ASP A 37 9.69 5.57 15.15
CA ASP A 37 8.93 5.25 16.36
C ASP A 37 8.21 3.89 16.24
N VAL A 38 8.08 3.18 17.35
CA VAL A 38 7.31 1.92 17.43
C VAL A 38 5.80 2.16 17.46
N GLU A 39 5.37 3.35 17.85
CA GLU A 39 3.98 3.76 17.90
C GLU A 39 3.53 4.26 16.52
N TRP A 40 2.91 3.37 15.73
CA TRP A 40 2.40 3.68 14.39
C TRP A 40 0.94 4.12 14.42
N ALA A 41 0.57 5.01 13.49
CA ALA A 41 -0.82 5.32 13.17
C ALA A 41 -1.37 4.34 12.13
N THR A 42 -2.53 3.74 12.41
CA THR A 42 -3.15 2.70 11.57
C THR A 42 -4.67 2.85 11.50
N ALA A 43 -5.29 2.12 10.58
CA ALA A 43 -6.74 2.13 10.36
C ALA A 43 -7.29 0.70 10.24
N MET A 44 -8.61 0.56 10.42
CA MET A 44 -9.34 -0.63 10.00
C MET A 44 -9.69 -0.48 8.52
N GLN A 45 -8.96 -1.24 7.72
CA GLN A 45 -9.15 -1.33 6.28
C GLN A 45 -10.47 -2.05 5.98
N VAL A 46 -11.35 -1.37 5.25
CA VAL A 46 -12.70 -1.84 4.87
C VAL A 46 -12.85 -1.99 3.36
N HIS A 47 -11.75 -1.85 2.60
CA HIS A 47 -11.71 -1.86 1.13
C HIS A 47 -12.55 -0.73 0.50
N GLY A 48 -12.62 0.42 1.18
CA GLY A 48 -13.23 1.66 0.70
C GLY A 48 -12.21 2.67 0.19
N THR A 49 -12.56 3.96 0.29
CA THR A 49 -11.77 5.09 -0.24
C THR A 49 -11.45 6.16 0.80
N SER A 50 -11.81 5.93 2.07
CA SER A 50 -11.64 6.91 3.14
C SER A 50 -10.16 7.11 3.46
N VAL A 51 -9.75 8.39 3.50
CA VAL A 51 -8.41 8.86 3.83
C VAL A 51 -8.44 9.47 5.23
N LEU A 52 -7.62 8.97 6.14
CA LEU A 52 -7.52 9.43 7.51
C LEU A 52 -6.24 10.23 7.74
N GLU A 53 -6.35 11.41 8.34
CA GLU A 53 -5.19 12.20 8.75
C GLU A 53 -4.77 11.85 10.18
N ALA A 54 -3.53 11.41 10.34
CA ALA A 54 -2.93 11.07 11.62
C ALA A 54 -2.23 12.29 12.25
N THR A 55 -2.73 12.75 13.39
CA THR A 55 -2.05 13.76 14.22
C THR A 55 -1.24 13.16 15.38
N GLY A 56 -1.32 11.83 15.54
CA GLY A 56 -0.64 11.04 16.56
C GLY A 56 -0.75 9.55 16.23
N ALA A 57 -0.02 8.73 16.99
CA ALA A 57 -0.04 7.28 16.83
C ALA A 57 -1.35 6.65 17.33
N GLY A 58 -1.57 5.40 16.94
CA GLY A 58 -2.73 4.62 17.36
C GLY A 58 -3.74 4.39 16.24
N TYR A 59 -4.93 3.95 16.65
CA TYR A 59 -5.97 3.52 15.73
C TYR A 59 -6.92 4.67 15.39
N LEU A 60 -7.02 5.01 14.10
CA LEU A 60 -7.73 6.20 13.62
C LEU A 60 -9.20 5.94 13.26
N GLY A 61 -9.66 4.68 13.26
CA GLY A 61 -11.00 4.30 12.82
C GLY A 61 -11.00 3.57 11.46
N GLU A 62 -12.12 3.67 10.75
CA GLU A 62 -12.33 3.03 9.44
C GLU A 62 -11.74 3.85 8.30
N GLY A 63 -10.83 3.24 7.54
CA GLY A 63 -10.17 3.89 6.41
C GLY A 63 -9.20 2.97 5.70
N ASP A 64 -8.96 3.27 4.43
CA ASP A 64 -8.06 2.49 3.57
C ASP A 64 -6.84 3.30 3.13
N ALA A 65 -6.77 4.58 3.52
CA ALA A 65 -5.54 5.37 3.43
C ALA A 65 -5.30 6.11 4.74
N VAL A 66 -4.03 6.24 5.12
CA VAL A 66 -3.60 7.03 6.28
C VAL A 66 -2.50 7.99 5.84
N MET A 67 -2.69 9.27 6.09
CA MET A 67 -1.70 10.31 5.81
C MET A 67 -1.24 11.02 7.08
N THR A 68 -0.08 11.66 7.02
CA THR A 68 0.45 12.48 8.10
C THR A 68 1.36 13.58 7.56
N THR A 69 1.34 14.72 8.25
CA THR A 69 2.30 15.83 8.11
C THR A 69 3.26 15.91 9.31
N ARG A 70 3.11 14.99 10.28
CA ARG A 70 3.91 14.93 11.50
C ARG A 70 5.24 14.25 11.20
N ILE A 71 6.33 14.98 11.45
CA ILE A 71 7.68 14.43 11.50
C ILE A 71 7.75 13.30 12.55
N ALA A 72 8.46 12.23 12.20
CA ALA A 72 8.70 11.04 13.01
C ALA A 72 7.45 10.25 13.43
N LEU A 73 6.28 10.49 12.82
CA LEU A 73 5.07 9.66 13.03
C LEU A 73 4.92 8.65 11.88
N PRO A 74 5.10 7.34 12.12
CA PRO A 74 4.86 6.34 11.08
C PRO A 74 3.37 6.12 10.87
N VAL A 75 2.97 6.06 9.61
CA VAL A 75 1.64 5.61 9.17
C VAL A 75 1.78 4.27 8.47
N ALA A 76 0.84 3.35 8.68
CA ALA A 76 0.93 2.01 8.09
C ALA A 76 -0.41 1.39 7.73
N VAL A 77 -0.39 0.59 6.66
CA VAL A 77 -1.49 -0.32 6.26
C VAL A 77 -0.97 -1.75 6.16
N LYS A 78 -1.86 -2.73 6.33
CA LYS A 78 -1.50 -4.15 6.27
C LYS A 78 -1.94 -4.77 4.95
N THR A 79 -1.14 -5.66 4.38
CA THR A 79 -1.48 -6.36 3.14
C THR A 79 -1.12 -7.84 3.18
N ALA A 80 -1.86 -8.59 2.38
CA ALA A 80 -1.52 -9.92 1.87
C ALA A 80 -2.30 -10.03 0.56
N ASP A 81 -1.65 -9.67 -0.55
CA ASP A 81 -2.18 -9.52 -1.93
C ASP A 81 -2.69 -8.14 -2.37
N CYS A 82 -3.43 -7.39 -1.54
CA CYS A 82 -3.87 -6.04 -1.94
C CYS A 82 -2.69 -5.11 -2.21
N VAL A 83 -2.84 -4.15 -3.13
CA VAL A 83 -1.76 -3.23 -3.53
C VAL A 83 -1.51 -2.19 -2.44
N PRO A 84 -0.32 -2.14 -1.83
CA PRO A 84 0.07 -1.02 -1.00
C PRO A 84 0.69 0.10 -1.86
N VAL A 85 0.29 1.34 -1.63
CA VAL A 85 0.90 2.52 -2.25
C VAL A 85 1.39 3.47 -1.18
N VAL A 86 2.63 3.94 -1.27
CA VAL A 86 3.14 5.06 -0.46
C VAL A 86 3.20 6.30 -1.34
N LEU A 87 2.54 7.38 -0.94
CA LEU A 87 2.62 8.70 -1.55
C LEU A 87 3.51 9.59 -0.69
N GLU A 88 4.47 10.29 -1.30
CA GLU A 88 5.39 11.19 -0.60
C GLU A 88 5.38 12.57 -1.26
N ALA A 89 5.20 13.60 -0.45
CA ALA A 89 5.48 15.00 -0.76
C ALA A 89 6.69 15.49 0.05
N ALA A 90 7.03 16.77 -0.08
CA ALA A 90 8.12 17.38 0.70
C ALA A 90 7.84 17.33 2.22
N ASP A 91 6.58 17.51 2.62
CA ASP A 91 6.11 17.78 3.98
C ASP A 91 4.93 16.87 4.42
N ALA A 92 4.55 15.90 3.59
CA ALA A 92 3.48 14.95 3.87
C ALA A 92 3.81 13.56 3.33
N VAL A 93 3.27 12.53 3.96
CA VAL A 93 3.33 11.14 3.49
C VAL A 93 1.97 10.48 3.69
N ALA A 94 1.58 9.60 2.77
CA ALA A 94 0.40 8.76 2.92
C ALA A 94 0.70 7.32 2.53
N VAL A 95 -0.01 6.39 3.16
CA VAL A 95 0.02 4.96 2.83
C VAL A 95 -1.40 4.50 2.54
N VAL A 96 -1.57 3.82 1.42
CA VAL A 96 -2.85 3.40 0.86
C VAL A 96 -2.89 1.89 0.76
N HIS A 97 -4.00 1.31 1.23
CA HIS A 97 -4.42 -0.05 0.95
C HIS A 97 -5.40 -0.06 -0.22
N ALA A 98 -4.91 -0.48 -1.38
CA ALA A 98 -5.70 -0.54 -2.59
C ALA A 98 -6.00 -2.00 -2.96
N GLY A 99 -6.99 -2.58 -2.27
CA GLY A 99 -7.67 -3.78 -2.77
C GLY A 99 -8.52 -3.46 -4.01
N TRP A 100 -8.95 -4.47 -4.78
CA TRP A 100 -9.65 -4.22 -6.04
C TRP A 100 -10.89 -3.33 -5.92
N ARG A 101 -11.66 -3.44 -4.82
CA ARG A 101 -12.83 -2.56 -4.58
C ARG A 101 -12.43 -1.10 -4.41
N GLY A 102 -11.40 -0.86 -3.61
CA GLY A 102 -10.83 0.48 -3.41
C GLY A 102 -10.22 1.03 -4.70
N MET A 103 -9.55 0.18 -5.48
CA MET A 103 -9.00 0.53 -6.80
C MET A 103 -10.08 0.98 -7.78
N VAL A 104 -11.17 0.22 -7.91
CA VAL A 104 -12.31 0.58 -8.76
C VAL A 104 -12.98 1.87 -8.26
N ALA A 105 -13.07 2.04 -6.94
CA ALA A 105 -13.68 3.22 -6.33
C ALA A 105 -12.75 4.46 -6.32
N GLY A 106 -11.48 4.31 -6.70
CA GLY A 106 -10.51 5.42 -6.77
C GLY A 106 -9.88 5.81 -5.44
N VAL A 107 -9.50 4.85 -4.57
CA VAL A 107 -8.83 5.17 -3.29
C VAL A 107 -7.48 5.88 -3.49
N VAL A 108 -6.74 5.51 -4.54
CA VAL A 108 -5.45 6.11 -4.86
C VAL A 108 -5.63 7.56 -5.30
N THR A 109 -6.58 7.82 -6.21
CA THR A 109 -6.91 9.17 -6.68
C THR A 109 -7.48 10.03 -5.55
N ALA A 110 -8.37 9.47 -4.72
CA ALA A 110 -8.92 10.15 -3.54
C ALA A 110 -7.83 10.58 -2.54
N THR A 111 -6.80 9.74 -2.36
CA THR A 111 -5.65 10.09 -1.50
C THR A 111 -4.83 11.22 -2.09
N VAL A 112 -4.53 11.18 -3.40
CA VAL A 112 -3.84 12.27 -4.11
C VAL A 112 -4.63 13.58 -4.00
N ASP A 113 -5.94 13.55 -4.27
CA ASP A 113 -6.81 14.71 -4.20
C ASP A 113 -6.84 15.31 -2.78
N THR A 114 -6.89 14.45 -1.76
CA THR A 114 -6.86 14.88 -0.35
C THR A 114 -5.53 15.58 -0.02
N MET A 115 -4.40 14.99 -0.38
CA MET A 115 -3.08 15.59 -0.14
C MET A 115 -2.93 16.93 -0.88
N ARG A 116 -3.42 17.02 -2.12
CA ARG A 116 -3.36 18.25 -2.91
C ARG A 116 -4.29 19.34 -2.43
N ALA A 117 -5.48 18.99 -1.95
CA ALA A 117 -6.39 19.95 -1.34
C ALA A 117 -5.77 20.63 -0.09
N ALA A 118 -4.81 19.96 0.55
CA ALA A 118 -3.98 20.48 1.64
C ALA A 118 -2.64 21.08 1.16
N ASP A 119 -2.47 21.31 -0.15
CA ASP A 119 -1.30 21.92 -0.79
C ASP A 119 0.01 21.09 -0.71
N HIS A 120 -0.09 19.77 -0.53
CA HIS A 120 1.08 18.88 -0.53
C HIS A 120 1.45 18.44 -1.95
N ASN A 121 2.41 19.12 -2.54
CA ASN A 121 2.96 18.84 -3.88
C ASN A 121 4.47 19.18 -3.94
N PRO A 122 5.22 18.66 -4.94
CA PRO A 122 4.82 17.60 -5.85
C PRO A 122 4.73 16.24 -5.16
N LEU A 123 3.96 15.32 -5.75
CA LEU A 123 3.79 13.96 -5.24
C LEU A 123 4.58 12.96 -6.08
N ARG A 124 5.16 11.98 -5.39
CA ARG A 124 5.69 10.74 -5.96
C ARG A 124 5.07 9.53 -5.29
N ALA A 125 5.05 8.39 -5.98
CA ALA A 125 4.44 7.18 -5.47
C ALA A 125 5.37 5.96 -5.54
N ALA A 126 5.28 5.10 -4.54
CA ALA A 126 5.87 3.76 -4.54
C ALA A 126 4.75 2.73 -4.42
N ILE A 127 4.63 1.85 -5.42
CA ILE A 127 3.72 0.71 -5.42
C ILE A 127 4.51 -0.50 -4.91
N GLY A 128 4.09 -1.05 -3.77
CA GLY A 128 4.77 -2.16 -3.12
C GLY A 128 4.30 -3.55 -3.59
N PRO A 129 4.93 -4.62 -3.03
CA PRO A 129 4.58 -6.00 -3.35
C PRO A 129 3.10 -6.33 -3.09
N SER A 130 2.48 -7.02 -4.03
CA SER A 130 1.06 -7.38 -4.04
C SER A 130 0.83 -8.54 -4.99
N ILE A 131 -0.40 -9.03 -5.13
CA ILE A 131 -0.64 -10.13 -6.08
C ILE A 131 -0.49 -9.61 -7.51
N GLY A 132 0.34 -10.31 -8.29
CA GLY A 132 0.63 -9.93 -9.66
C GLY A 132 -0.38 -10.49 -10.66
N PRO A 133 -0.41 -9.95 -11.89
CA PRO A 133 -1.26 -10.44 -12.98
C PRO A 133 -1.00 -11.91 -13.33
N CYS A 134 0.21 -12.42 -13.03
CA CYS A 134 0.55 -13.83 -13.18
C CYS A 134 -0.30 -14.79 -12.35
N CYS A 135 -0.92 -14.29 -11.26
CA CYS A 135 -1.66 -15.11 -10.29
C CYS A 135 -3.05 -14.59 -9.92
N TYR A 136 -3.38 -13.33 -10.22
CA TYR A 136 -4.63 -12.72 -9.76
C TYR A 136 -5.83 -13.11 -10.64
N GLU A 137 -6.31 -14.34 -10.50
CA GLU A 137 -7.55 -14.77 -11.15
C GLU A 137 -8.74 -13.98 -10.61
N VAL A 138 -9.57 -13.46 -11.51
CA VAL A 138 -10.73 -12.64 -11.16
C VAL A 138 -11.96 -12.95 -12.00
N GLY A 139 -13.13 -12.69 -11.43
CA GLY A 139 -14.39 -12.70 -12.15
C GLY A 139 -14.67 -11.39 -12.89
N PRO A 140 -15.77 -11.34 -13.67
CA PRO A 140 -16.19 -10.16 -14.43
C PRO A 140 -16.38 -8.89 -13.58
N GLU A 141 -16.73 -9.04 -12.31
CA GLU A 141 -16.93 -7.93 -11.37
C GLU A 141 -15.66 -7.10 -11.14
N VAL A 142 -14.49 -7.71 -11.31
CA VAL A 142 -13.21 -7.02 -11.21
C VAL A 142 -12.72 -6.59 -12.59
N SER A 143 -12.76 -7.49 -13.57
CA SER A 143 -12.19 -7.23 -14.90
C SER A 143 -12.93 -6.15 -15.70
N LEU A 144 -14.20 -5.89 -15.39
CA LEU A 144 -14.95 -4.78 -15.99
C LEU A 144 -14.69 -3.43 -15.27
N GLY A 145 -14.21 -3.47 -14.02
CA GLY A 145 -13.96 -2.27 -13.22
C GLY A 145 -12.51 -1.76 -13.30
N ILE A 146 -11.58 -2.57 -13.81
CA ILE A 146 -10.15 -2.27 -13.89
C ILE A 146 -9.69 -2.46 -15.33
N ASP A 147 -9.33 -1.36 -15.99
CA ASP A 147 -8.90 -1.34 -17.39
C ASP A 147 -7.42 -1.71 -17.55
N ALA A 148 -7.02 -2.87 -17.01
CA ALA A 148 -5.69 -3.42 -17.12
C ALA A 148 -5.76 -4.95 -17.30
N PRO A 149 -6.31 -5.44 -18.43
CA PRO A 149 -6.55 -6.86 -18.63
C PRO A 149 -5.25 -7.66 -18.69
N SER A 150 -5.26 -8.85 -18.11
CA SER A 150 -4.14 -9.79 -18.16
C SER A 150 -4.61 -11.24 -18.14
N VAL A 151 -3.66 -12.17 -18.12
CA VAL A 151 -3.91 -13.61 -18.08
C VAL A 151 -2.99 -14.24 -17.06
N THR A 152 -3.55 -15.08 -16.18
CA THR A 152 -2.75 -15.83 -15.22
C THR A 152 -1.81 -16.81 -15.93
N THR A 153 -0.80 -17.27 -15.21
CA THR A 153 0.13 -18.30 -15.71
C THR A 153 -0.53 -19.64 -16.07
N TRP A 154 -1.77 -19.87 -15.61
CA TRP A 154 -2.59 -21.04 -15.97
C TRP A 154 -3.73 -20.72 -16.94
N GLY A 155 -3.75 -19.52 -17.55
CA GLY A 155 -4.61 -19.20 -18.68
C GLY A 155 -6.01 -18.66 -18.34
N THR A 156 -6.24 -18.22 -17.10
CA THR A 156 -7.52 -17.63 -16.68
C THR A 156 -7.49 -16.10 -16.71
N THR A 157 -8.67 -15.49 -16.72
CA THR A 157 -8.84 -14.03 -16.71
C THR A 157 -8.15 -13.42 -15.49
N SER A 158 -7.31 -12.42 -15.73
CA SER A 158 -6.64 -11.65 -14.69
C SER A 158 -6.70 -10.16 -14.99
N VAL A 159 -6.30 -9.36 -14.00
CA VAL A 159 -6.04 -7.94 -14.15
C VAL A 159 -4.68 -7.60 -13.54
N ASP A 160 -4.00 -6.64 -14.13
CA ASP A 160 -2.75 -6.10 -13.63
C ASP A 160 -3.03 -4.90 -12.72
N LEU A 161 -3.16 -5.16 -11.42
CA LEU A 161 -3.37 -4.10 -10.43
C LEU A 161 -2.17 -3.15 -10.30
N TRP A 162 -0.96 -3.57 -10.68
CA TRP A 162 0.22 -2.70 -10.64
C TRP A 162 0.12 -1.64 -11.72
N THR A 163 -0.13 -2.08 -12.95
CA THR A 163 -0.33 -1.18 -14.10
C THR A 163 -1.53 -0.27 -13.86
N ALA A 164 -2.68 -0.80 -13.42
CA ALA A 164 -3.85 0.01 -13.10
C ALA A 164 -3.58 1.07 -12.01
N SER A 165 -2.79 0.73 -10.98
CA SER A 165 -2.42 1.69 -9.93
C SER A 165 -1.51 2.79 -10.48
N ALA A 166 -0.51 2.43 -11.29
CA ALA A 166 0.39 3.38 -11.91
C ALA A 166 -0.37 4.33 -12.85
N GLU A 167 -1.24 3.81 -13.70
CA GLU A 167 -2.05 4.61 -14.62
C GLU A 167 -3.01 5.56 -13.89
N GLN A 168 -3.62 5.13 -12.77
CA GLN A 168 -4.43 6.03 -11.93
C GLN A 168 -3.59 7.18 -11.36
N LEU A 169 -2.39 6.88 -10.84
CA LEU A 169 -1.46 7.88 -10.27
C LEU A 169 -0.97 8.87 -11.33
N GLU A 170 -0.53 8.36 -12.47
CA GLU A 170 -0.07 9.17 -13.60
C GLU A 170 -1.19 10.01 -14.20
N GLY A 171 -2.41 9.43 -14.31
CA GLY A 171 -3.60 10.12 -14.80
C GLY A 171 -4.02 11.30 -13.93
N VAL A 172 -3.73 11.26 -12.63
CA VAL A 172 -3.88 12.41 -11.74
C VAL A 172 -2.60 13.23 -11.60
N GLY A 173 -1.56 12.98 -12.39
CA GLY A 173 -0.35 13.83 -12.46
C GLY A 173 0.62 13.68 -11.29
N VAL A 174 0.72 12.49 -10.68
CA VAL A 174 1.85 12.14 -9.80
C VAL A 174 3.12 12.08 -10.66
N GLU A 175 4.19 12.78 -10.25
CA GLU A 175 5.35 13.06 -11.12
C GLU A 175 6.20 11.83 -11.43
N SER A 176 6.26 10.89 -10.49
CA SER A 176 7.03 9.66 -10.63
C SER A 176 6.39 8.53 -9.85
N VAL A 177 6.28 7.37 -10.49
CA VAL A 177 5.76 6.15 -9.89
C VAL A 177 6.83 5.07 -9.97
N TRP A 178 7.30 4.59 -8.82
CA TRP A 178 8.12 3.39 -8.73
C TRP A 178 7.23 2.19 -8.40
N THR A 179 7.50 1.04 -9.02
CA THR A 179 6.72 -0.19 -8.82
C THR A 179 7.64 -1.35 -8.50
N ALA A 180 7.37 -2.06 -7.40
CA ALA A 180 8.15 -3.23 -7.01
C ALA A 180 8.02 -4.40 -8.00
N ALA A 181 6.82 -4.59 -8.57
CA ALA A 181 6.46 -5.68 -9.48
C ALA A 181 6.79 -7.09 -8.91
N VAL A 182 6.62 -7.26 -7.59
CA VAL A 182 6.82 -8.53 -6.88
C VAL A 182 5.48 -9.14 -6.53
N CYS A 183 5.20 -10.32 -7.10
CA CYS A 183 3.97 -11.06 -6.82
C CYS A 183 4.05 -11.77 -5.46
N THR A 184 3.14 -11.43 -4.54
CA THR A 184 3.03 -12.06 -3.21
C THR A 184 2.86 -13.57 -3.28
N MET A 185 2.10 -14.08 -4.25
CA MET A 185 1.88 -15.51 -4.43
C MET A 185 3.11 -16.23 -5.01
N CYS A 186 3.91 -15.57 -5.86
CA CYS A 186 5.10 -16.18 -6.47
C CYS A 186 6.35 -16.09 -5.59
N SER A 187 6.49 -15.03 -4.79
CA SER A 187 7.75 -14.68 -4.13
C SER A 187 8.22 -15.69 -3.09
N GLY A 188 7.29 -16.41 -2.41
CA GLY A 188 7.61 -17.25 -1.25
C GLY A 188 7.95 -16.48 0.03
N ASP A 189 8.57 -15.31 -0.10
CA ASP A 189 8.99 -14.43 0.99
C ASP A 189 7.86 -13.54 1.53
N LEU A 190 6.70 -13.49 0.87
CA LEU A 190 5.56 -12.63 1.22
C LEU A 190 4.34 -13.45 1.60
N ASN A 191 3.49 -12.90 2.48
CA ASN A 191 2.19 -13.51 2.75
C ASN A 191 1.23 -13.24 1.58
N SER A 192 0.49 -14.28 1.19
CA SER A 192 -0.52 -14.22 0.15
C SER A 192 -1.79 -14.92 0.63
N TYR A 193 -2.86 -14.16 0.81
CA TYR A 193 -4.15 -14.71 1.20
C TYR A 193 -4.72 -15.64 0.12
N ARG A 194 -4.47 -15.31 -1.16
CA ARG A 194 -4.88 -16.11 -2.31
C ARG A 194 -4.18 -17.47 -2.34
N ALA A 195 -2.93 -17.55 -1.91
CA ALA A 195 -2.16 -18.78 -1.93
C ALA A 195 -2.67 -19.81 -0.91
N ASP A 196 -2.90 -19.39 0.33
CA ASP A 196 -3.10 -20.31 1.45
C ASP A 196 -4.12 -19.85 2.50
N GLY A 197 -4.81 -18.71 2.28
CA GLY A 197 -5.77 -18.17 3.24
C GLY A 197 -5.13 -17.63 4.53
N THR A 198 -3.82 -17.39 4.55
CA THR A 198 -3.09 -16.97 5.75
C THR A 198 -3.69 -15.75 6.45
N PRO A 199 -3.76 -15.75 7.80
CA PRO A 199 -4.14 -14.57 8.57
C PRO A 199 -2.99 -13.56 8.71
N HIS A 200 -1.75 -13.95 8.40
CA HIS A 200 -0.56 -13.12 8.56
C HIS A 200 -0.51 -11.98 7.54
N ARG A 201 0.03 -10.84 7.94
CA ARG A 201 0.12 -9.63 7.12
C ARG A 201 1.54 -9.07 7.12
N GLN A 202 1.94 -8.56 5.96
CA GLN A 202 3.04 -7.58 5.88
C GLN A 202 2.48 -6.16 5.99
N ALA A 203 3.37 -5.19 6.19
CA ALA A 203 3.05 -3.77 6.27
C ALA A 203 3.63 -2.99 5.08
N ALA A 204 2.89 -1.98 4.66
CA ALA A 204 3.49 -0.81 4.02
C ALA A 204 3.52 0.33 5.04
N ILE A 205 4.65 1.02 5.11
CA ILE A 205 4.95 2.01 6.13
C ILE A 205 5.45 3.27 5.43
N GLY A 206 4.91 4.42 5.83
CA GLY A 206 5.34 5.74 5.37
C GLY A 206 5.63 6.63 6.58
N TRP A 207 6.65 7.47 6.50
CA TRP A 207 6.98 8.44 7.55
C TRP A 207 7.69 9.66 6.96
N LEU A 208 7.67 10.76 7.71
CA LEU A 208 8.54 11.91 7.47
C LEU A 208 9.72 11.82 8.44
N PRO A 209 10.97 11.75 7.97
CA PRO A 209 12.15 11.67 8.83
C PRO A 209 12.42 12.98 9.59
#